data_AF-C1C7K0-F1
#
_entry.id   AF-C1C7K0-F1
#
_cell.length_a   1.000
_cell.length_b   1.000
_cell.length_c   1.000
_cell.angle_alpha   90.00
_cell.angle_beta   90.00
_cell.angle_gamma   90.00
#
_symmetry.space_group_name_H-M   'P 1'
#
loop_
_entity.id
_entity.type
_entity.pdbx_description
1 polymer ?
#
loop_
_entity_poly.entity_id
_entity_poly.type
_entity_poly.pdbx_seq_one_letter_code
_entity_poly.pdbx_strand_id
1 'polypeptide(L)' 'MNDRYLVMTRLLFYDMLPLMEMMVAPDKSEFFYPRRTEDDWEKKIF' A
#
# COMPACT_ATOMS: atom_id res chain seq x y z
N MET A 1 -17.18 -1.61 14.50
CA MET A 1 -16.12 -2.59 14.18
C MET A 1 -14.81 -1.82 14.19
N ASN A 2 -13.78 -2.28 14.90
CA ASN A 2 -12.55 -1.50 15.13
C ASN A 2 -11.76 -1.32 13.83
N ASP A 3 -11.58 -0.07 13.37
CA ASP A 3 -10.91 0.29 12.12
C ASP A 3 -9.48 -0.25 12.00
N ARG A 4 -8.83 -0.52 13.14
CA ARG A 4 -7.50 -1.16 13.20
C ARG A 4 -7.44 -2.53 12.54
N TYR A 5 -8.54 -3.31 12.57
CA TYR A 5 -8.58 -4.62 11.91
C TYR A 5 -8.83 -4.50 10.41
N LEU A 6 -9.57 -3.48 9.97
CA LEU A 6 -9.77 -3.16 8.55
C LEU A 6 -8.45 -2.73 7.89
N VAL A 7 -7.67 -1.89 8.59
CA VAL A 7 -6.34 -1.46 8.13
C VAL A 7 -5.38 -2.63 8.03
N MET A 8 -5.31 -3.49 9.05
CA MET A 8 -4.40 -4.65 9.03
C MET A 8 -4.77 -5.69 7.96
N THR A 9 -6.05 -5.98 7.77
CA THR A 9 -6.48 -6.92 6.72
C THR A 9 -6.24 -6.37 5.31
N ARG A 10 -6.39 -5.05 5.10
CA ARG A 10 -6.15 -4.43 3.79
C ARG A 10 -4.65 -4.36 3.43
N LEU A 11 -3.78 -4.03 4.40
CA LEU A 11 -2.32 -4.09 4.23
C LEU A 11 -1.84 -5.50 3.86
N LEU A 12 -2.45 -6.53 4.46
CA LEU A 12 -2.08 -7.93 4.20
C LEU A 12 -2.59 -8.46 2.84
N PHE A 13 -3.79 -8.07 2.39
CA PHE A 13 -4.40 -8.65 1.18
C PHE A 13 -4.29 -7.78 -0.08
N TYR A 14 -4.40 -6.45 0.04
CA TYR A 14 -4.43 -5.55 -1.14
C TYR A 14 -3.06 -4.97 -1.51
N ASP A 15 -2.07 -5.03 -0.61
CA ASP A 15 -0.81 -4.32 -0.77
C ASP A 15 0.40 -5.24 -0.99
N MET A 16 0.25 -6.54 -0.67
CA MET A 16 1.33 -7.53 -0.87
C MET A 16 1.67 -7.75 -2.35
N LEU A 17 0.69 -7.81 -3.24
CA LEU A 17 0.93 -8.01 -4.68
C LEU A 17 1.68 -6.81 -5.31
N PRO A 18 1.18 -5.56 -5.15
CA PRO A 18 1.86 -4.38 -5.70
C PRO A 18 3.26 -4.15 -5.09
N LEU A 19 3.45 -4.53 -3.82
CA LEU A 19 4.74 -4.46 -3.14
C LEU A 19 5.72 -5.48 -3.74
N MET A 20 5.29 -6.73 -3.96
CA MET A 20 6.11 -7.74 -4.62
C MET A 20 6.47 -7.34 -6.06
N GLU A 21 5.53 -6.77 -6.82
CA GLU A 21 5.78 -6.27 -8.17
C GLU A 21 6.80 -5.13 -8.20
N MET A 22 6.76 -4.21 -7.23
CA MET A 22 7.76 -3.15 -7.10
C MET A 22 9.15 -3.73 -6.79
N MET A 23 9.26 -4.66 -5.84
CA MET A 23 10.55 -5.26 -5.47
C MET A 23 11.24 -6.03 -6.60
N VAL A 24 10.48 -6.50 -7.59
CA VAL A 24 10.99 -7.22 -8.77
C VAL A 24 11.26 -6.28 -9.95
N ALA A 25 10.62 -5.10 -9.98
CA ALA A 25 10.82 -4.11 -11.02
C ALA A 25 12.16 -3.36 -10.80
N PRO A 26 13.16 -3.51 -11.69
CA PRO A 26 14.49 -2.93 -11.49
C PRO A 26 14.52 -1.40 -11.63
N ASP A 27 13.47 -0.82 -12.19
CA ASP A 27 13.28 0.61 -12.43
C ASP A 27 12.45 1.30 -11.33
N LYS A 28 11.94 0.56 -10.34
CA LYS A 28 11.12 1.07 -9.26
C LYS A 28 11.79 0.80 -7.93
N SER A 29 11.68 1.75 -7.02
CA SER A 29 12.38 1.68 -5.73
C SER A 29 11.56 2.19 -4.56
N GLU A 30 10.44 2.89 -4.83
CA GLU A 30 9.67 3.53 -3.78
C GLU A 30 8.20 3.13 -3.83
N PHE A 31 7.67 2.72 -2.68
CA PHE A 31 6.26 2.39 -2.47
C PHE A 31 5.69 3.32 -1.41
N PHE A 32 4.92 4.33 -1.84
CA PHE A 32 4.52 5.43 -0.97
C PHE A 32 3.00 5.56 -0.86
N TYR A 33 2.54 5.77 0.38
CA TYR A 33 1.17 6.19 0.68
C TYR A 33 1.18 7.65 1.13
N PRO A 34 0.73 8.58 0.29
CA PRO A 34 0.65 9.99 0.64
C PRO A 34 -0.30 10.29 1.81
N ARG A 35 -1.28 9.40 2.07
CA ARG A 35 -2.35 9.52 3.09
C ARG A 35 -2.72 10.97 3.42
N ARG A 36 -3.19 11.73 2.41
CA ARG A 36 -3.51 13.16 2.58
C ARG A 36 -4.76 13.38 3.43
N THR A 37 -5.62 12.36 3.53
CA THR A 37 -6.77 12.26 4.44
C THR A 37 -6.87 10.83 4.98
N GLU A 38 -7.65 10.59 6.04
CA GLU A 38 -7.81 9.23 6.64
C GLU A 38 -8.30 8.17 5.63
N ASP A 39 -9.10 8.60 4.65
CA ASP A 39 -9.63 7.75 3.58
C ASP A 39 -8.77 7.73 2.31
N ASP A 40 -7.69 8.50 2.25
CA ASP A 40 -6.82 8.55 1.08
C ASP A 40 -5.79 7.41 1.13
N TRP A 41 -6.19 6.28 0.54
CA TRP A 41 -5.38 5.08 0.38
C TRP A 41 -4.81 4.94 -1.04
N GLU A 42 -4.71 6.05 -1.80
CA GLU A 42 -4.05 6.03 -3.10
C GLU A 42 -2.56 5.69 -2.95
N LYS A 43 -2.09 4.79 -3.81
CA LYS A 43 -0.70 4.32 -3.83
C LYS A 43 0.04 4.99 -4.96
N LYS A 44 1.28 5.39 -4.70
CA LYS A 44 2.21 5.81 -5.74
C LYS A 44 3.44 4.93 -5.70
N ILE A 45 3.84 4.44 -6.86
CA ILE A 45 5.06 3.65 -7.04
C ILE A 45 5.97 4.47 -7.95
N PHE A 46 7.18 4.75 -7.48
CA PHE A 46 8.20 5.51 -8.20
C PHE A 46 9.44 4.65 -8.45
#